data_AF-A0A9N8F474-F1
#
_entry.id   AF-A0A9N8F474-F1
#
_cell.length_a   1.000
_cell.length_b   1.000
_cell.length_c   1.000
_cell.angle_alpha   90.00
_cell.angle_beta   90.00
_cell.angle_gamma   90.00
#
_symmetry.space_group_name_H-M   'P 1'
#
loop_
_entity.id
_entity.type
_entity.pdbx_description
1 polymer ?
#
loop_
_entity_poly.entity_id
_entity_poly.type
_entity_poly.pdbx_seq_one_letter_code
_entity_poly.pdbx_strand_id
1 'polypeptide(L)'
;MPTVPPTAPPTVFTTRGFILQTVLPDATARAVIGDDGDSAMPSPQSQALEWTLQDPSLETYLQDHQRFLQRFALATFYYSTNGNVSRGNNEKWLDYNHHECHWFAKDAQPDDQVTYLEDYDQMVNKNPCELPPNVTVPTTATLTHESSFKHLWMYTNRLDGTFPMEISFLQSLRSISAYMNPKLRGSIPTEIGVLTNLEFIALPYCSHTGTLPTEL
;
A
#
# COMPACT_ATOMS: atom_id res chain seq x y z
N MET A 1 14.70 54.97 21.41
CA MET A 1 14.81 54.04 20.26
C MET A 1 13.65 53.06 20.35
N PRO A 2 12.85 52.83 19.29
CA PRO A 2 11.82 51.80 19.32
C PRO A 2 12.50 50.43 19.29
N THR A 3 12.19 49.59 20.26
CA THR A 3 12.60 48.19 20.30
C THR A 3 11.80 47.40 19.28
N VAL A 4 12.49 46.78 18.31
CA VAL A 4 11.89 45.85 17.36
C VAL A 4 11.35 44.65 18.14
N PRO A 5 10.11 44.19 17.88
CA PRO A 5 9.57 43.00 18.54
C PRO A 5 10.46 41.79 18.24
N PRO A 6 10.65 40.85 19.18
CA PRO A 6 11.40 39.64 18.91
C PRO A 6 10.73 38.89 17.75
N THR A 7 11.54 38.53 16.74
CA THR A 7 11.12 37.66 15.65
C THR A 7 10.55 36.37 16.24
N ALA A 8 9.35 35.97 15.79
CA ALA A 8 8.73 34.73 16.25
C ALA A 8 9.72 33.56 16.09
N PRO A 9 9.80 32.64 17.07
CA PRO A 9 10.65 31.47 16.93
C PRO A 9 10.24 30.70 15.67
N PRO A 10 11.19 30.12 14.93
CA PRO A 10 10.89 29.33 13.74
C PRO A 10 9.89 28.24 14.12
N THR A 11 8.81 28.11 13.36
CA THR A 11 7.81 27.06 13.55
C THR A 11 8.49 25.71 13.43
N VAL A 12 8.62 24.98 14.53
CA VAL A 12 9.15 23.62 14.51
C VAL A 12 8.09 22.75 13.84
N PHE A 13 8.35 22.33 12.60
CA PHE A 13 7.51 21.37 11.92
C PHE A 13 7.67 20.01 12.60
N THR A 14 6.57 19.47 13.13
CA THR A 14 6.54 18.07 13.57
C THR A 14 6.65 17.16 12.34
N THR A 15 7.21 15.96 12.49
CA THR A 15 7.31 14.97 11.40
C THR A 15 5.94 14.72 10.75
N ARG A 16 4.89 14.60 11.57
CA ARG A 16 3.49 14.51 11.12
C ARG A 16 3.08 15.72 10.27
N GLY A 17 3.38 16.93 10.73
CA GLY A 17 3.08 18.16 10.01
C GLY A 17 3.81 18.25 8.67
N PHE A 18 5.09 17.86 8.64
CA PHE A 18 5.88 17.80 7.41
C PHE A 18 5.27 16.83 6.40
N ILE A 19 4.94 15.61 6.83
CA ILE A 19 4.34 14.59 5.96
C ILE A 19 3.01 15.08 5.36
N LEU A 20 2.12 15.62 6.21
CA LEU A 20 0.80 16.08 5.79
C LEU A 20 0.84 17.27 4.82
N GLN A 21 1.86 18.13 4.92
CA GLN A 21 1.93 19.36 4.15
C GLN A 21 2.84 19.27 2.92
N THR A 22 3.79 18.32 2.93
CA THR A 22 4.87 18.28 1.93
C THR A 22 4.93 16.96 1.18
N VAL A 23 4.57 15.85 1.83
CA VAL A 23 4.79 14.51 1.28
C VAL A 23 3.52 13.92 0.69
N LEU A 24 2.39 14.00 1.40
CA LEU A 24 1.12 13.46 0.94
C LEU A 24 0.38 14.45 0.02
N PRO A 25 -0.27 13.99 -1.06
CA PRO A 25 -1.17 14.81 -1.85
C PRO A 25 -2.33 15.36 -1.02
N ASP A 26 -2.84 16.55 -1.38
CA ASP A 26 -3.93 17.25 -0.68
C ASP A 26 -5.15 16.38 -0.38
N ALA A 27 -5.58 15.54 -1.33
CA ALA A 27 -6.74 14.68 -1.16
C ALA A 27 -6.52 13.65 -0.03
N THR A 28 -5.37 12.98 -0.04
CA THR A 28 -4.95 12.03 0.99
C THR A 28 -4.73 12.73 2.33
N ALA A 29 -4.05 13.88 2.35
CA ALA A 29 -3.84 14.66 3.57
C ALA A 29 -5.17 15.07 4.23
N ARG A 30 -6.18 15.45 3.43
CA ARG A 30 -7.54 15.73 3.93
C ARG A 30 -8.23 14.48 4.47
N ALA A 31 -8.06 13.32 3.82
CA ALA A 31 -8.62 12.05 4.32
C ALA A 31 -7.99 11.62 5.66
N VAL A 32 -6.75 12.01 5.93
CA VAL A 32 -6.10 11.86 7.24
C VAL A 32 -6.64 12.87 8.25
N ILE A 33 -6.78 14.15 7.87
CA ILE A 33 -7.12 15.25 8.79
C ILE A 33 -8.60 15.26 9.15
N GLY A 34 -9.50 14.95 8.21
CA GLY A 34 -10.96 14.93 8.43
C GLY A 34 -11.45 13.85 9.40
N ASP A 35 -10.50 13.18 10.05
CA ASP A 35 -10.66 12.20 11.09
C ASP A 35 -10.22 12.88 12.39
N ASP A 36 -11.14 13.63 13.02
CA ASP A 36 -10.86 14.61 14.08
C ASP A 36 -10.41 13.98 15.42
N GLY A 37 -9.55 12.95 15.44
CA GLY A 37 -8.94 12.36 16.65
C GLY A 37 -9.89 11.75 17.70
N ASP A 38 -11.21 11.97 17.54
CA ASP A 38 -12.31 11.59 18.42
C ASP A 38 -13.35 10.74 17.64
N SER A 39 -13.05 10.40 16.39
CA SER A 39 -13.85 9.49 15.58
C SER A 39 -13.71 8.06 16.14
N ALA A 40 -14.85 7.47 16.51
CA ALA A 40 -14.90 6.08 16.98
C ALA A 40 -14.41 5.04 15.95
N MET A 41 -14.18 5.47 14.69
CA MET A 41 -13.75 4.66 13.56
C MET A 41 -12.80 5.49 12.69
N PRO A 42 -11.47 5.37 12.86
CA PRO A 42 -10.53 6.16 12.09
C PRO A 42 -10.46 5.74 10.62
N SER A 43 -10.16 6.67 9.71
CA SER A 43 -10.01 6.40 8.28
C SER A 43 -8.81 5.48 8.02
N PRO A 44 -8.82 4.68 6.93
CA PRO A 44 -7.65 3.87 6.57
C PRO A 44 -6.37 4.69 6.40
N GLN A 45 -6.46 5.89 5.86
CA GLN A 45 -5.33 6.81 5.67
C GLN A 45 -4.79 7.31 7.02
N SER A 46 -5.68 7.68 7.94
CA SER A 46 -5.33 8.09 9.30
C SER A 46 -4.61 6.96 10.04
N GLN A 47 -5.16 5.75 10.02
CA GLN A 47 -4.52 4.56 10.62
C GLN A 47 -3.16 4.26 9.99
N ALA A 48 -3.04 4.35 8.67
CA ALA A 48 -1.78 4.14 7.96
C ALA A 48 -0.71 5.18 8.34
N LEU A 49 -1.09 6.46 8.44
CA LEU A 49 -0.15 7.49 8.86
C LEU A 49 0.32 7.26 10.29
N GLU A 50 -0.61 7.05 11.23
CA GLU A 50 -0.27 6.85 12.64
C GLU A 50 0.59 5.59 12.85
N TRP A 51 0.39 4.54 12.05
CA TRP A 51 1.28 3.39 12.02
C TRP A 51 2.67 3.76 11.48
N THR A 52 2.79 4.44 10.33
CA THR A 52 4.10 4.84 9.78
C THR A 52 4.89 5.77 10.71
N LEU A 53 4.21 6.66 11.44
CA LEU A 53 4.84 7.57 12.40
C LEU A 53 5.47 6.86 13.60
N GLN A 54 5.05 5.62 13.88
CA GLN A 54 5.60 4.80 14.95
C GLN A 54 6.78 3.94 14.50
N ASP A 55 7.15 3.96 13.22
CA ASP A 55 8.31 3.21 12.73
C ASP A 55 9.62 3.81 13.27
N PRO A 56 10.41 3.04 14.04
CA PRO A 56 11.70 3.51 14.56
C PRO A 56 12.72 3.90 13.48
N SER A 57 12.53 3.40 12.25
CA SER A 57 13.39 3.66 11.11
C SER A 57 12.88 4.74 10.16
N LEU A 58 11.75 5.41 10.45
CA LEU A 58 11.12 6.41 9.58
C LEU A 58 12.10 7.47 9.06
N GLU A 59 12.95 8.02 9.94
CA GLU A 59 13.92 9.06 9.56
C GLU A 59 14.94 8.59 8.52
N THR A 60 15.22 7.29 8.46
CA THR A 60 16.19 6.73 7.50
C THR A 60 15.69 6.74 6.06
N TYR A 61 14.38 6.93 5.85
CA TYR A 61 13.72 6.74 4.56
C TYR A 61 12.72 7.81 4.17
N LEU A 62 12.51 8.77 5.06
CA LEU A 62 11.64 9.90 4.79
C LEU A 62 12.28 10.89 3.81
N GLN A 63 13.59 10.85 3.56
CA GLN A 63 14.27 11.85 2.72
C GLN A 63 13.89 11.74 1.22
N ASP A 64 13.81 10.52 0.68
CA ASP A 64 13.42 10.27 -0.71
C ASP A 64 11.90 10.18 -0.91
N HIS A 65 11.14 10.11 0.19
CA HIS A 65 9.70 9.85 0.27
C HIS A 65 9.22 8.55 -0.40
N GLN A 66 9.99 7.89 -1.25
CA GLN A 66 9.57 6.76 -2.06
C GLN A 66 9.17 5.59 -1.17
N ARG A 67 10.05 5.20 -0.25
CA ARG A 67 9.74 4.08 0.65
C ARG A 67 8.65 4.45 1.64
N PHE A 68 8.61 5.69 2.11
CA PHE A 68 7.51 6.19 2.94
C PHE A 68 6.16 6.04 2.22
N LEU A 69 6.03 6.57 1.00
CA LEU A 69 4.81 6.51 0.21
C LEU A 69 4.40 5.07 -0.12
N GLN A 70 5.37 4.20 -0.41
CA GLN A 70 5.17 2.78 -0.63
C GLN A 70 4.57 2.08 0.60
N ARG A 71 5.17 2.27 1.78
CA ARG A 71 4.66 1.67 3.03
C ARG A 71 3.34 2.27 3.46
N PHE A 72 3.16 3.58 3.29
CA PHE A 72 1.91 4.28 3.55
C PHE A 72 0.76 3.75 2.67
N ALA A 73 1.00 3.55 1.37
CA ALA A 73 0.00 3.01 0.45
C ALA A 73 -0.41 1.58 0.80
N LEU A 74 0.57 0.72 1.10
CA LEU A 74 0.32 -0.66 1.50
C LEU A 74 -0.39 -0.75 2.86
N ALA A 75 -0.04 0.11 3.82
CA ALA A 75 -0.74 0.21 5.10
C ALA A 75 -2.17 0.74 4.92
N THR A 76 -2.38 1.73 4.04
CA THR A 76 -3.73 2.20 3.72
C THR A 76 -4.56 1.08 3.09
N PHE A 77 -3.98 0.30 2.18
CA PHE A 77 -4.61 -0.88 1.60
C PHE A 77 -4.99 -1.91 2.68
N TYR A 78 -4.08 -2.20 3.61
CA TYR A 78 -4.34 -3.06 4.76
C TYR A 78 -5.58 -2.62 5.55
N TYR A 79 -5.64 -1.35 5.96
CA TYR A 79 -6.75 -0.83 6.75
C TYR A 79 -8.05 -0.71 5.95
N SER A 80 -7.96 -0.37 4.67
CA SER A 80 -9.11 -0.28 3.76
C SER A 80 -9.78 -1.63 3.48
N THR A 81 -9.09 -2.73 3.78
CA THR A 81 -9.56 -4.11 3.63
C THR A 81 -9.76 -4.82 4.97
N ASN A 82 -9.97 -4.04 6.03
CA ASN A 82 -10.27 -4.48 7.40
C ASN A 82 -9.17 -5.37 8.02
N GLY A 83 -7.92 -5.19 7.59
CA GLY A 83 -6.78 -5.99 8.05
C GLY A 83 -6.88 -7.48 7.74
N ASN A 84 -7.82 -7.89 6.87
CA ASN A 84 -8.00 -9.29 6.51
C ASN A 84 -6.87 -9.84 5.65
N VAL A 85 -6.00 -8.97 5.14
CA VAL A 85 -4.70 -9.31 4.55
C VAL A 85 -3.76 -10.05 5.51
N SER A 86 -4.10 -10.28 6.79
CA SER A 86 -3.29 -11.03 7.77
C SER A 86 -3.90 -12.35 8.28
N ARG A 87 -5.10 -12.75 7.82
CA ARG A 87 -5.87 -13.84 8.47
C ARG A 87 -5.52 -15.27 8.03
N GLY A 88 -4.58 -15.46 7.10
CA GLY A 88 -4.03 -16.78 6.77
C GLY A 88 -2.57 -16.60 6.40
N ASN A 89 -1.64 -17.07 7.23
CA ASN A 89 -0.18 -17.17 7.02
C ASN A 89 0.59 -15.95 6.43
N ASN A 90 -0.02 -14.79 6.19
CA ASN A 90 0.61 -13.64 5.54
C ASN A 90 1.66 -13.01 6.44
N GLU A 91 2.93 -13.27 6.16
CA GLU A 91 4.02 -12.84 7.01
C GLU A 91 4.27 -11.33 6.81
N LYS A 92 4.55 -10.65 7.93
CA LYS A 92 5.23 -9.36 8.00
C LYS A 92 4.44 -8.12 7.54
N TRP A 93 3.19 -8.23 7.10
CA TRP A 93 2.35 -7.04 6.87
C TRP A 93 2.31 -6.17 8.14
N LEU A 94 2.57 -4.87 7.97
CA LEU A 94 2.68 -3.91 9.07
C LEU A 94 3.79 -4.24 10.10
N ASP A 95 4.81 -5.01 9.72
CA ASP A 95 6.02 -5.23 10.53
C ASP A 95 7.10 -4.19 10.21
N TYR A 96 7.56 -3.47 11.22
CA TYR A 96 8.63 -2.48 11.08
C TYR A 96 10.00 -3.11 10.80
N ASN A 97 10.20 -4.36 11.20
CA ASN A 97 11.51 -5.03 11.11
C ASN A 97 11.76 -5.70 9.74
N HIS A 98 10.78 -5.67 8.84
CA HIS A 98 10.88 -6.30 7.53
C HIS A 98 10.57 -5.30 6.42
N HIS A 99 11.32 -5.40 5.33
CA HIS A 99 10.98 -4.69 4.10
C HIS A 99 9.64 -5.20 3.57
N GLU A 100 8.86 -4.31 2.97
CA GLU A 100 7.59 -4.60 2.29
C GLU A 100 7.71 -5.58 1.12
N CYS A 101 8.94 -5.89 0.71
CA CYS A 101 9.26 -6.99 -0.22
C CYS A 101 9.11 -8.37 0.44
N HIS A 102 8.72 -8.41 1.71
CA HIS A 102 8.32 -9.62 2.41
C HIS A 102 6.83 -9.62 2.77
N TRP A 103 6.08 -8.59 2.35
CA TRP A 103 4.65 -8.48 2.61
C TRP A 103 3.86 -9.16 1.49
N PHE A 104 3.81 -10.48 1.54
CA PHE A 104 3.06 -11.29 0.57
C PHE A 104 2.19 -12.32 1.27
N ALA A 105 1.22 -12.84 0.52
CA ALA A 105 0.35 -13.86 1.06
C ALA A 105 1.03 -15.23 1.07
N LYS A 106 1.03 -15.92 2.22
CA LYS A 106 1.56 -17.28 2.35
C LYS A 106 0.38 -18.23 2.42
N ASP A 107 0.48 -19.35 1.69
CA ASP A 107 -0.48 -20.46 1.75
C ASP A 107 -1.96 -20.04 1.66
N ALA A 108 -2.35 -19.51 0.50
CA ALA A 108 -3.71 -19.75 0.04
C ALA A 108 -3.84 -21.25 -0.26
N GLN A 109 -4.11 -22.06 0.78
CA GLN A 109 -4.51 -23.45 0.59
C GLN A 109 -5.63 -23.44 -0.45
N PRO A 110 -5.48 -24.16 -1.57
CA PRO A 110 -6.56 -24.26 -2.54
C PRO A 110 -7.72 -24.91 -1.80
N ASP A 111 -8.75 -24.11 -1.48
CA ASP A 111 -10.07 -24.70 -1.33
C ASP A 111 -10.36 -25.39 -2.67
N ASP A 112 -10.77 -26.65 -2.63
CA ASP A 112 -10.68 -27.75 -3.62
C ASP A 112 -11.24 -27.50 -5.06
N GLN A 113 -11.19 -26.28 -5.60
CA GLN A 113 -11.87 -25.85 -6.82
C GLN A 113 -11.10 -24.85 -7.69
N VAL A 114 -9.89 -24.39 -7.33
CA VAL A 114 -9.16 -23.36 -8.11
C VAL A 114 -7.99 -23.96 -8.87
N THR A 115 -8.28 -24.56 -10.02
CA THR A 115 -7.30 -25.12 -10.97
C THR A 115 -7.17 -24.32 -12.28
N TYR A 116 -7.80 -23.14 -12.37
CA TYR A 116 -8.02 -22.46 -13.66
C TYR A 116 -7.10 -21.27 -13.97
N LEU A 117 -6.10 -20.96 -13.14
CA LEU A 117 -5.03 -20.03 -13.52
C LEU A 117 -3.72 -20.83 -13.52
N GLU A 118 -3.18 -21.12 -14.71
CA GLU A 118 -1.90 -21.84 -14.89
C GLU A 118 -0.72 -21.16 -14.17
N ASP A 119 -0.89 -19.91 -13.70
CA ASP A 119 0.07 -19.13 -12.93
C ASP A 119 -0.23 -19.01 -11.42
N TYR A 120 -1.30 -19.61 -10.89
CA TYR A 120 -1.66 -19.52 -9.46
C TYR A 120 -0.53 -20.02 -8.54
N ASP A 121 0.01 -21.20 -8.82
CA ASP A 121 1.16 -21.77 -8.09
C ASP A 121 2.45 -20.95 -8.27
N GLN A 122 2.49 -20.08 -9.29
CA GLN A 122 3.63 -19.25 -9.62
C GLN A 122 3.56 -17.85 -8.99
N MET A 123 2.61 -17.52 -8.13
CA MET A 123 2.49 -16.15 -7.58
C MET A 123 2.46 -16.13 -6.04
N VAL A 124 2.04 -17.23 -5.41
CA VAL A 124 2.09 -17.40 -3.95
C VAL A 124 3.54 -17.51 -3.48
N ASN A 125 3.85 -16.95 -2.31
CA ASN A 125 5.19 -16.99 -1.69
C ASN A 125 6.32 -16.29 -2.48
N LYS A 126 5.99 -15.43 -3.44
CA LYS A 126 7.00 -14.69 -4.19
C LYS A 126 7.19 -13.29 -3.66
N ASN A 127 8.44 -12.86 -3.68
CA ASN A 127 8.85 -11.51 -3.34
C ASN A 127 8.14 -10.51 -4.27
N PRO A 128 7.27 -9.62 -3.75
CA PRO A 128 6.50 -8.69 -4.57
C PRO A 128 7.35 -7.59 -5.22
N CYS A 129 8.64 -7.50 -4.93
CA CYS A 129 9.59 -6.57 -5.56
C CYS A 129 10.43 -7.20 -6.67
N GLU A 130 10.44 -8.53 -6.77
CA GLU A 130 11.17 -9.28 -7.79
C GLU A 130 10.23 -9.85 -8.84
N LEU A 131 10.77 -10.12 -10.04
CA LEU A 131 10.01 -10.80 -11.09
C LEU A 131 9.76 -12.26 -10.70
N PRO A 132 8.70 -12.90 -11.21
CA PRO A 132 8.60 -14.35 -11.16
C PRO A 132 9.83 -15.00 -11.81
N PRO A 133 10.32 -16.14 -11.29
CA PRO A 133 11.61 -16.80 -11.54
C PRO A 133 11.90 -17.20 -12.99
N ASN A 134 10.99 -16.96 -13.94
CA ASN A 134 11.22 -17.21 -15.36
C ASN A 134 11.96 -16.06 -16.08
N VAL A 135 12.33 -14.99 -15.36
CA VAL A 135 13.25 -13.97 -15.84
C VAL A 135 14.53 -14.06 -15.03
N THR A 136 15.62 -14.48 -15.68
CA THR A 136 16.95 -14.65 -15.07
C THR A 136 17.52 -13.29 -14.64
N VAL A 137 17.23 -12.89 -13.40
CA VAL A 137 17.92 -11.78 -12.73
C VAL A 137 19.17 -12.33 -12.04
N PRO A 138 20.32 -11.61 -12.04
CA PRO A 138 21.51 -12.05 -11.31
C PRO A 138 21.20 -12.22 -9.81
N THR A 139 21.60 -13.37 -9.26
CA THR A 139 21.35 -13.90 -7.90
C THR A 139 21.94 -13.09 -6.74
N THR A 140 22.27 -11.82 -6.94
CA THR A 140 22.91 -10.95 -5.94
C THR A 140 22.19 -9.62 -5.75
N ALA A 141 20.93 -9.48 -6.16
CA ALA A 141 20.14 -8.30 -5.84
C ALA A 141 19.85 -8.29 -4.32
N THR A 142 20.76 -7.69 -3.56
CA THR A 142 20.53 -7.34 -2.16
C THR A 142 19.23 -6.53 -2.10
N LEU A 143 18.26 -6.96 -1.29
CA LEU A 143 17.10 -6.15 -0.96
C LEU A 143 17.61 -4.89 -0.26
N THR A 144 17.80 -3.84 -1.05
CA THR A 144 18.17 -2.54 -0.55
C THR A 144 16.92 -1.81 -0.12
N HIS A 145 17.13 -0.78 0.68
CA HIS A 145 16.16 0.25 1.02
C HIS A 145 15.38 0.81 -0.19
N GLU A 146 15.96 0.73 -1.39
CA GLU A 146 15.43 1.24 -2.65
C GLU A 146 14.53 0.24 -3.39
N SER A 147 14.27 -0.94 -2.81
CA SER A 147 13.52 -1.98 -3.49
C SER A 147 12.07 -1.56 -3.69
N SER A 148 11.63 -1.51 -4.94
CA SER A 148 10.27 -1.06 -5.29
C SER A 148 9.30 -2.23 -5.34
N PHE A 149 8.12 -2.06 -4.74
CA PHE A 149 7.02 -3.02 -4.74
C PHE A 149 6.35 -3.02 -6.12
N LYS A 150 6.26 -4.20 -6.74
CA LYS A 150 5.81 -4.40 -8.13
C LYS A 150 4.54 -5.23 -8.24
N HIS A 151 4.26 -6.07 -7.25
CA HIS A 151 3.23 -7.10 -7.37
C HIS A 151 2.32 -7.13 -6.13
N LEU A 152 1.09 -6.63 -6.27
CA LEU A 152 0.07 -6.71 -5.21
C LEU A 152 -0.82 -7.92 -5.46
N TRP A 153 -0.52 -9.03 -4.78
CA TRP A 153 -1.08 -10.35 -5.04
C TRP A 153 -1.79 -10.90 -3.81
N MET A 154 -3.12 -10.77 -3.78
CA MET A 154 -3.95 -11.01 -2.60
C MET A 154 -5.11 -11.97 -2.89
N TYR A 155 -4.80 -13.13 -3.45
CA TYR A 155 -5.78 -14.17 -3.81
C TYR A 155 -6.44 -14.79 -2.57
N THR A 156 -7.76 -15.03 -2.63
CA THR A 156 -8.48 -15.82 -1.60
C THR A 156 -8.27 -15.37 -0.15
N ASN A 157 -7.97 -14.08 0.07
CA ASN A 157 -7.60 -13.53 1.38
C ASN A 157 -8.81 -13.01 2.18
N ARG A 158 -10.03 -13.27 1.72
CA ARG A 158 -11.29 -12.79 2.34
C ARG A 158 -11.26 -11.28 2.60
N LEU A 159 -10.64 -10.53 1.68
CA LEU A 159 -10.57 -9.08 1.76
C LEU A 159 -11.99 -8.50 1.82
N ASP A 160 -12.19 -7.57 2.75
CA ASP A 160 -13.48 -6.94 3.00
C ASP A 160 -13.30 -5.43 3.07
N GLY A 161 -13.79 -4.71 2.06
CA GLY A 161 -13.57 -3.27 1.93
C GLY A 161 -13.36 -2.83 0.49
N THR A 162 -12.51 -1.84 0.26
CA THR A 162 -12.34 -1.18 -1.05
C THR A 162 -10.87 -1.00 -1.42
N PHE A 163 -10.58 -0.79 -2.70
CA PHE A 163 -9.27 -0.29 -3.11
C PHE A 163 -9.12 1.20 -2.77
N PRO A 164 -8.08 1.61 -2.03
CA PRO A 164 -7.81 3.02 -1.75
C PRO A 164 -7.13 3.69 -2.96
N MET A 165 -7.34 4.99 -3.13
CA MET A 165 -6.68 5.77 -4.19
C MET A 165 -5.15 5.78 -4.03
N GLU A 166 -4.66 5.60 -2.79
CA GLU A 166 -3.24 5.54 -2.42
C GLU A 166 -2.48 4.38 -3.10
N ILE A 167 -3.15 3.41 -3.72
CA ILE A 167 -2.48 2.42 -4.59
C ILE A 167 -1.70 3.10 -5.72
N SER A 168 -2.14 4.28 -6.16
CA SER A 168 -1.43 5.12 -7.12
C SER A 168 -0.02 5.53 -6.67
N PHE A 169 0.31 5.44 -5.38
CA PHE A 169 1.65 5.79 -4.88
C PHE A 169 2.68 4.69 -5.16
N LEU A 170 2.24 3.48 -5.50
CA LEU A 170 3.11 2.36 -5.88
C LEU A 170 3.53 2.50 -7.35
N GLN A 171 4.33 3.53 -7.67
CA GLN A 171 4.70 3.89 -9.06
C GLN A 171 5.42 2.78 -9.85
N SER A 172 6.01 1.80 -9.16
CA SER A 172 6.65 0.62 -9.76
C SER A 172 5.72 -0.58 -9.93
N LEU A 173 4.44 -0.46 -9.55
CA LEU A 173 3.48 -1.54 -9.60
C LEU A 173 3.24 -2.00 -11.05
N ARG A 174 3.40 -3.30 -11.27
CA ARG A 174 3.24 -3.97 -12.57
C ARG A 174 2.02 -4.85 -12.62
N SER A 175 1.61 -5.40 -11.49
CA SER A 175 0.45 -6.27 -11.45
C SER A 175 -0.34 -6.16 -10.16
N ILE A 176 -1.66 -6.09 -10.30
CA ILE A 176 -2.61 -6.21 -9.20
C ILE A 176 -3.44 -7.46 -9.43
N SER A 177 -3.55 -8.30 -8.40
CA SER A 177 -4.51 -9.39 -8.39
C SER A 177 -5.15 -9.55 -7.03
N ALA A 178 -6.48 -9.55 -7.00
CA ALA A 178 -7.27 -9.80 -5.80
C ALA A 178 -8.38 -10.84 -6.06
N TYR A 179 -8.11 -11.78 -6.95
CA TYR A 179 -8.99 -12.89 -7.29
C TYR A 179 -9.61 -13.57 -6.05
N MET A 180 -10.92 -13.90 -6.14
CA MET A 180 -11.69 -14.57 -5.09
C MET A 180 -11.70 -13.83 -3.75
N ASN A 181 -12.00 -12.53 -3.80
CA ASN A 181 -12.35 -11.75 -2.61
C ASN A 181 -13.77 -11.18 -2.75
N PRO A 182 -14.82 -11.96 -2.43
CA PRO A 182 -16.20 -11.56 -2.70
C PRO A 182 -16.68 -10.36 -1.88
N LYS A 183 -15.97 -9.98 -0.81
CA LYS A 183 -16.29 -8.79 0.00
C LYS A 183 -15.47 -7.56 -0.36
N LEU A 184 -14.50 -7.71 -1.28
CA LEU A 184 -13.80 -6.58 -1.88
C LEU A 184 -14.75 -5.94 -2.89
N ARG A 185 -15.11 -4.68 -2.63
CA ARG A 185 -16.20 -3.95 -3.27
C ARG A 185 -15.77 -2.54 -3.65
N GLY A 186 -16.73 -1.75 -4.14
CA GLY A 186 -16.50 -0.39 -4.59
C GLY A 186 -15.89 -0.32 -5.99
N SER A 187 -15.72 0.90 -6.49
CA SER A 187 -15.07 1.16 -7.78
C SER A 187 -13.56 1.03 -7.69
N ILE A 188 -12.93 0.69 -8.81
CA ILE A 188 -11.48 0.83 -8.98
C ILE A 188 -11.20 2.35 -9.00
N PRO A 189 -10.27 2.87 -8.19
CA PRO A 189 -9.94 4.30 -8.18
C PRO A 189 -9.39 4.74 -9.54
N THR A 190 -9.80 5.91 -10.04
CA THR A 190 -9.34 6.45 -11.33
C THR A 190 -7.85 6.82 -11.30
N GLU A 191 -7.32 7.08 -10.10
CA GLU A 191 -5.90 7.31 -9.85
C GLU A 191 -5.02 6.13 -10.27
N ILE A 192 -5.58 4.93 -10.48
CA ILE A 192 -4.83 3.81 -11.06
C ILE A 192 -4.20 4.17 -12.42
N GLY A 193 -4.78 5.13 -13.15
CA GLY A 193 -4.28 5.61 -14.43
C GLY A 193 -2.90 6.26 -14.41
N VAL A 194 -2.39 6.66 -13.23
CA VAL A 194 -1.02 7.19 -13.14
C VAL A 194 0.04 6.08 -13.08
N LEU A 195 -0.35 4.81 -12.91
CA LEU A 195 0.55 3.67 -12.81
C LEU A 195 1.01 3.21 -14.19
N THR A 196 1.93 3.96 -14.80
CA THR A 196 2.42 3.73 -16.17
C THR A 196 3.16 2.40 -16.38
N ASN A 197 3.60 1.75 -15.30
CA ASN A 197 4.23 0.42 -15.34
C ASN A 197 3.23 -0.74 -15.19
N LEU A 198 1.94 -0.45 -14.98
CA LEU A 198 0.93 -1.47 -14.72
C LEU A 198 0.61 -2.26 -16.00
N GLU A 199 0.92 -3.54 -15.98
CA GLU A 199 0.76 -4.45 -17.11
C GLU A 199 -0.48 -5.34 -16.95
N PHE A 200 -0.89 -5.63 -15.71
CA PHE A 200 -1.92 -6.62 -15.42
C PHE A 200 -2.81 -6.26 -14.23
N ILE A 201 -4.13 -6.39 -14.41
CA ILE A 201 -5.12 -6.28 -13.34
C ILE A 201 -6.06 -7.49 -13.41
N ALA A 202 -6.13 -8.29 -12.35
CA ALA A 202 -7.09 -9.38 -12.21
C ALA A 202 -7.92 -9.25 -10.93
N LEU A 203 -9.21 -8.93 -11.10
CA LEU A 203 -10.19 -8.87 -10.03
C LEU A 203 -11.39 -9.83 -10.21
N PRO A 204 -11.24 -11.07 -10.73
CA PRO A 204 -12.39 -11.97 -10.85
C PRO A 204 -12.93 -12.38 -9.49
N TYR A 205 -14.24 -12.62 -9.42
CA TYR A 205 -14.93 -13.04 -8.20
C TYR A 205 -14.79 -12.06 -7.02
N CYS A 206 -14.76 -10.76 -7.35
CA CYS A 206 -14.91 -9.65 -6.42
C CYS A 206 -16.27 -8.96 -6.64
N SER A 207 -16.70 -8.15 -5.67
CA SER A 207 -17.95 -7.38 -5.72
C SER A 207 -17.73 -5.92 -6.13
N HIS A 208 -16.83 -5.69 -7.09
CA HIS A 208 -16.56 -4.35 -7.61
C HIS A 208 -17.80 -3.78 -8.30
N THR A 209 -18.02 -2.48 -8.11
CA THR A 209 -19.14 -1.73 -8.70
C THR A 209 -18.60 -0.55 -9.51
N GLY A 210 -19.46 0.11 -10.28
CA GLY A 210 -19.04 1.21 -11.16
C GLY A 210 -18.50 0.73 -12.50
N THR A 211 -17.94 1.66 -13.27
CA THR A 211 -17.30 1.38 -14.56
C THR A 211 -15.81 1.18 -14.38
N LEU A 212 -15.17 0.50 -15.34
CA LEU A 212 -13.72 0.52 -15.44
C LEU A 212 -13.26 1.99 -15.60
N PRO A 213 -12.22 2.44 -14.89
CA PRO A 213 -11.61 3.74 -15.11
C PRO A 213 -11.25 3.93 -16.58
N THR A 214 -11.52 5.12 -17.11
CA THR A 214 -11.19 5.46 -18.51
C THR A 214 -9.71 5.70 -18.74
N GLU A 215 -8.94 5.76 -17.65
CA GLU A 215 -7.51 5.98 -17.62
C GLU A 215 -6.68 4.69 -17.79
N LEU A 216 -7.33 3.53 -17.91
CA LEU A 216 -6.73 2.20 -18.15
C LEU A 216 -6.63 1.85 -19.65
#